data_AF-A0A955R894-F1
#
_entry.id   AF-A0A955R894-F1
#
_cell.length_a   1.000
_cell.length_b   1.000
_cell.length_c   1.000
_cell.angle_alpha   90.00
_cell.angle_beta   90.00
_cell.angle_gamma   90.00
#
_symmetry.space_group_name_H-M   'P 1'
#
loop_
_entity.id
_entity.type
_entity.pdbx_description
1 polymer ?
#
loop_
_entity_poly.entity_id
_entity_poly.type
_entity_poly.pdbx_seq_one_letter_code
_entity_poly.pdbx_strand_id
1 'polypeptide(L)'
;LALGGAKLKLRAVGEVQRVFRTRWVEDAGSTVRLLVRGDRFTVGSGARCDLRMEGPERAATLVFHDNGEIWVGTSDGEWQVEPGDTFDVLGRALRVVEAALDHAPTVEYGATAYGYVLRAIADGASGPEAVLVDVSAGKELLLTGNKGVLLFLLARKLVRDREGGLGEAQEGWCSTDEVVTGVWGRGAKAANHLNVLVHRLREQLSADGFDPWFLEKRRGGIRLRIRDVVMA
;
A
#
# COMPACT_ATOMS: atom_id res chain seq x y z
N LEU A 1 -28.62 -49.51 27.34
CA LEU A 1 -28.35 -48.06 27.14
C LEU A 1 -26.83 -47.87 27.13
N ALA A 2 -26.20 -47.99 25.96
CA ALA A 2 -24.77 -47.80 25.79
C ALA A 2 -24.52 -46.38 25.25
N LEU A 3 -23.86 -45.54 26.03
CA LEU A 3 -23.49 -44.17 25.65
C LEU A 3 -22.26 -44.23 24.74
N GLY A 4 -22.45 -43.90 23.46
CA GLY A 4 -21.38 -43.80 22.47
C GLY A 4 -20.51 -42.56 22.73
N GLY A 5 -19.26 -42.79 23.10
CA GLY A 5 -18.25 -41.74 23.26
C GLY A 5 -17.84 -41.16 21.89
N ALA A 6 -18.24 -39.93 21.62
CA ALA A 6 -17.78 -39.18 20.46
C ALA A 6 -16.30 -38.80 20.63
N LYS A 7 -15.43 -39.37 19.78
CA LYS A 7 -14.02 -38.95 19.67
C LYS A 7 -13.94 -37.63 18.89
N LEU A 8 -13.73 -36.52 19.61
CA LEU A 8 -13.30 -35.25 19.02
C LEU A 8 -11.89 -35.42 18.42
N LYS A 9 -11.79 -35.32 17.08
CA LYS A 9 -10.51 -35.17 16.38
C LYS A 9 -10.18 -33.69 16.27
N LEU A 10 -9.31 -33.20 17.15
CA LEU A 10 -8.63 -31.91 16.98
C LEU A 10 -7.72 -32.01 15.75
N ARG A 11 -8.06 -31.28 14.69
CA ARG A 11 -7.19 -31.06 13.54
C ARG A 11 -6.28 -29.89 13.90
N ALA A 12 -5.02 -30.16 14.22
CA ALA A 12 -4.01 -29.11 14.31
C ALA A 12 -3.93 -28.45 12.93
N VAL A 13 -4.32 -27.17 12.85
CA VAL A 13 -4.04 -26.33 11.70
C VAL A 13 -2.53 -26.15 11.68
N GLY A 14 -1.88 -26.62 10.60
CA GLY A 14 -0.43 -26.56 10.47
C GLY A 14 0.07 -25.16 10.79
N GLU A 15 1.00 -25.07 11.74
CA GLU A 15 1.66 -23.84 12.12
C GLU A 15 2.41 -23.34 10.88
N VAL A 16 1.90 -22.29 10.24
CA VAL A 16 2.61 -21.63 9.15
C VAL A 16 3.82 -20.97 9.80
N GLN A 17 4.98 -21.63 9.72
CA GLN A 17 6.24 -21.03 10.10
C GLN A 17 6.42 -19.75 9.28
N ARG A 18 6.16 -18.60 9.92
CA ARG A 18 6.52 -17.31 9.36
C ARG A 18 8.04 -17.23 9.37
N VAL A 19 8.66 -17.53 8.23
CA VAL A 19 10.07 -17.25 8.03
C VAL A 19 10.18 -15.73 7.98
N PHE A 20 10.74 -15.13 9.03
CA PHE A 20 11.03 -13.71 9.04
C PHE A 20 12.15 -13.43 8.05
N ARG A 21 11.87 -12.55 7.09
CA ARG A 21 12.85 -12.11 6.10
C ARG A 21 13.20 -10.66 6.37
N THR A 22 14.48 -10.39 6.50
CA THR A 22 14.97 -9.01 6.49
C THR A 22 15.30 -8.63 5.06
N ARG A 23 14.78 -7.49 4.63
CA ARG A 23 15.06 -6.93 3.31
C ARG A 23 16.07 -5.81 3.41
N TRP A 24 16.97 -5.77 2.44
CA TRP A 24 17.93 -4.69 2.29
C TRP A 24 17.96 -4.21 0.85
N VAL A 25 18.23 -2.92 0.67
CA VAL A 25 18.58 -2.35 -0.62
C VAL A 25 20.09 -2.19 -0.66
N GLU A 26 20.72 -2.85 -1.65
CA GLU A 26 22.15 -2.77 -1.91
C GLU A 26 22.40 -1.93 -3.16
N ASP A 27 23.40 -1.05 -3.09
CA ASP A 27 23.94 -0.38 -4.28
C ASP A 27 25.08 -1.25 -4.83
N ALA A 28 24.87 -1.85 -6.00
CA ALA A 28 25.78 -2.82 -6.61
C ALA A 28 27.13 -2.22 -7.01
N GLY A 29 27.22 -0.90 -7.16
CA GLY A 29 28.47 -0.18 -7.41
C GLY A 29 29.27 0.12 -6.14
N SER A 30 28.73 -0.21 -4.96
CA SER A 30 29.34 0.11 -3.67
C SER A 30 29.20 -1.05 -2.67
N THR A 31 29.70 -0.85 -1.45
CA THR A 31 29.45 -1.76 -0.31
C THR A 31 28.29 -1.29 0.56
N VAL A 32 27.54 -0.28 0.13
CA VAL A 32 26.42 0.28 0.91
C VAL A 32 25.23 -0.66 0.85
N ARG A 33 24.75 -1.02 2.03
CA ARG A 33 23.56 -1.85 2.24
C ARG A 33 22.68 -1.21 3.29
N LEU A 34 21.44 -0.90 2.93
CA LEU A 34 20.50 -0.20 3.80
C LEU A 34 19.31 -1.08 4.14
N LEU A 35 18.99 -1.14 5.43
CA LEU A 35 17.91 -1.95 5.97
C LEU A 35 16.57 -1.34 5.55
N VAL A 36 15.70 -2.14 4.94
CA VAL A 36 14.30 -1.76 4.71
C VAL A 36 13.57 -1.85 6.04
N ARG A 37 13.05 -0.72 6.55
CA ARG A 37 12.43 -0.63 7.88
C ARG A 37 10.91 -0.79 7.89
N GLY A 38 10.28 -0.83 6.73
CA GLY A 38 8.84 -0.95 6.61
C GLY A 38 8.42 -1.54 5.27
N ASP A 39 7.21 -1.21 4.84
CA ASP A 39 6.64 -1.61 3.55
C ASP A 39 7.16 -0.77 2.37
N ARG A 40 8.04 0.19 2.65
CA ARG A 40 8.58 1.11 1.65
C ARG A 40 10.06 1.37 1.86
N PHE A 41 10.72 1.69 0.75
CA PHE A 41 12.06 2.25 0.73
C PHE A 41 12.15 3.32 -0.35
N THR A 42 12.50 4.54 0.05
CA THR A 42 12.47 5.72 -0.81
C THR A 42 13.87 6.16 -1.20
N VAL A 43 14.04 6.54 -2.46
CA VAL A 43 15.30 6.99 -3.06
C VAL A 43 15.11 8.38 -3.65
N GLY A 44 15.99 9.32 -3.33
CA GLY A 44 15.92 10.70 -3.84
C GLY A 44 16.75 11.70 -3.04
N SER A 45 16.67 12.99 -3.35
CA SER A 45 17.42 14.04 -2.63
C SER A 45 16.75 14.52 -1.34
N GLY A 46 15.46 14.17 -1.17
CA GLY A 46 14.63 14.59 -0.06
C GLY A 46 15.20 14.17 1.30
N ALA A 47 15.01 15.03 2.30
CA ALA A 47 15.51 14.79 3.65
C ALA A 47 14.87 13.56 4.33
N ARG A 48 13.70 13.12 3.83
CA ARG A 48 12.96 11.95 4.33
C ARG A 48 13.22 10.68 3.52
N CYS A 49 14.11 10.70 2.52
CA CYS A 49 14.42 9.51 1.74
C CYS A 49 15.33 8.54 2.52
N ASP A 50 15.06 7.25 2.40
CA ASP A 50 15.87 6.18 3.04
C ASP A 50 17.28 6.11 2.43
N LEU A 51 17.37 6.24 1.10
CA LEU A 51 18.63 6.40 0.37
C LEU A 51 18.67 7.80 -0.27
N ARG A 52 19.56 8.65 0.25
CA ARG A 52 19.74 10.02 -0.24
C ARG A 52 20.73 10.08 -1.38
N MET A 53 20.30 10.65 -2.51
CA MET A 53 21.09 10.77 -3.74
C MET A 53 20.81 12.11 -4.43
N GLU A 54 21.75 12.61 -5.23
CA GLU A 54 21.52 13.81 -6.05
C GLU A 54 20.45 13.54 -7.12
N GLY A 55 19.52 14.48 -7.30
CA GLY A 55 18.40 14.34 -8.24
C GLY A 55 17.08 14.90 -7.69
N PRO A 56 15.92 14.43 -8.22
CA PRO A 56 14.60 14.80 -7.71
C PRO A 56 14.45 14.51 -6.22
N GLU A 57 13.57 15.27 -5.54
CA GLU A 57 13.30 15.08 -4.11
C GLU A 57 12.94 13.62 -3.80
N ARG A 58 12.16 13.00 -4.69
CA ARG A 58 11.87 11.57 -4.69
C ARG A 58 12.00 11.03 -6.11
N ALA A 59 13.02 10.22 -6.34
CA ALA A 59 13.31 9.61 -7.64
C ALA A 59 12.66 8.24 -7.80
N ALA A 60 12.66 7.42 -6.73
CA ALA A 60 12.00 6.14 -6.72
C ALA A 60 11.39 5.81 -5.36
N THR A 61 10.35 4.98 -5.37
CA THR A 61 9.80 4.32 -4.18
C THR A 61 9.71 2.83 -4.46
N LEU A 62 10.40 2.04 -3.65
CA LEU A 62 10.19 0.61 -3.58
C LEU A 62 9.03 0.35 -2.62
N VAL A 63 8.10 -0.50 -3.03
CA VAL A 63 6.97 -0.96 -2.21
C VAL A 63 7.08 -2.46 -2.03
N PHE A 64 7.01 -2.89 -0.78
CA PHE A 64 7.18 -4.25 -0.32
C PHE A 64 5.83 -4.77 0.16
N HIS A 65 5.22 -5.64 -0.61
CA HIS A 65 3.93 -6.22 -0.28
C HIS A 65 4.07 -7.47 0.59
N ASP A 66 3.04 -7.76 1.37
CA ASP A 66 3.00 -8.92 2.29
C ASP A 66 3.03 -10.26 1.56
N ASN A 67 2.63 -10.28 0.28
CA ASN A 67 2.69 -11.46 -0.59
C ASN A 67 4.09 -11.74 -1.15
N GLY A 68 5.07 -10.89 -0.85
CA GLY A 68 6.44 -11.02 -1.36
C GLY A 68 6.75 -10.18 -2.60
N GLU A 69 5.74 -9.60 -3.26
CA GLU A 69 5.95 -8.75 -4.43
C GLU A 69 6.71 -7.47 -4.05
N ILE A 70 7.65 -7.07 -4.91
CA ILE A 70 8.42 -5.84 -4.77
C ILE A 70 8.16 -5.00 -6.03
N TRP A 71 7.65 -3.80 -5.83
CA TRP A 71 7.36 -2.87 -6.91
C TRP A 71 8.28 -1.66 -6.81
N VAL A 72 8.84 -1.24 -7.94
CA VAL A 72 9.58 0.01 -8.07
C VAL A 72 8.69 1.00 -8.80
N GLY A 73 8.47 2.16 -8.19
CA GLY A 73 7.74 3.27 -8.78
C GLY A 73 8.61 4.49 -8.96
N THR A 74 8.57 5.08 -10.16
CA THR A 74 9.23 6.35 -10.51
C THR A 74 8.21 7.32 -11.13
N SER A 75 8.67 8.50 -11.57
CA SER A 75 7.86 9.41 -12.38
C SER A 75 7.43 8.80 -13.72
N ASP A 76 8.20 7.84 -14.22
CA ASP A 76 8.06 7.32 -15.59
C ASP A 76 7.20 6.05 -15.64
N GLY A 77 6.94 5.43 -14.48
CA GLY A 77 6.09 4.25 -14.39
C GLY A 77 6.33 3.41 -13.14
N GLU A 78 5.69 2.24 -13.12
CA GLU A 78 5.83 1.24 -12.07
C GLU A 78 6.09 -0.14 -12.69
N TRP A 79 6.96 -0.92 -12.06
CA TRP A 79 7.26 -2.29 -12.47
C TRP A 79 7.62 -3.17 -11.27
N GLN A 80 7.46 -4.48 -11.44
CA GLN A 80 7.83 -5.47 -10.44
C GLN A 80 9.31 -5.86 -10.61
N VAL A 81 10.00 -6.10 -9.50
CA VAL A 81 11.36 -6.68 -9.45
C VAL A 81 11.37 -7.89 -8.52
N GLU A 82 12.21 -8.88 -8.82
CA GLU A 82 12.41 -10.02 -7.92
C GLU A 82 13.60 -9.77 -6.97
N PRO A 83 13.63 -10.40 -5.78
CA PRO A 83 14.81 -10.38 -4.94
C PRO A 83 16.06 -10.89 -5.67
N GLY A 84 17.14 -10.13 -5.59
CA GLY A 84 18.41 -10.39 -6.27
C GLY A 84 18.55 -9.69 -7.62
N ASP A 85 17.44 -9.30 -8.26
CA ASP A 85 17.48 -8.56 -9.51
C ASP A 85 18.02 -7.15 -9.30
N THR A 86 18.81 -6.71 -10.27
CA THR A 86 19.33 -5.34 -10.33
C THR A 86 18.39 -4.46 -11.13
N PHE A 87 18.16 -3.24 -10.68
CA PHE A 87 17.39 -2.20 -11.36
C PHE A 87 18.08 -0.84 -11.20
N ASP A 88 17.89 0.06 -12.17
CA ASP A 88 18.54 1.37 -12.17
C ASP A 88 17.65 2.46 -11.56
N VAL A 89 18.22 3.25 -10.65
CA VAL A 89 17.62 4.48 -10.14
C VAL A 89 18.68 5.59 -10.17
N LEU A 90 18.42 6.65 -10.93
CA LEU A 90 19.35 7.79 -11.11
C LEU A 90 20.75 7.34 -11.55
N GLY A 91 20.83 6.37 -12.46
CA GLY A 91 22.09 5.83 -12.97
C GLY A 91 22.88 4.96 -11.97
N ARG A 92 22.27 4.57 -10.84
CA ARG A 92 22.82 3.57 -9.92
C ARG A 92 22.07 2.25 -10.03
N ALA A 93 22.85 1.19 -10.17
CA ALA A 93 22.39 -0.19 -10.10
C ALA A 93 22.09 -0.57 -8.64
N LEU A 94 20.81 -0.67 -8.30
CA LEU A 94 20.34 -1.10 -6.99
C LEU A 94 19.79 -2.53 -7.08
N ARG A 95 19.82 -3.29 -5.98
CA ARG A 95 19.13 -4.58 -5.88
C ARG A 95 18.51 -4.77 -4.50
N VAL A 96 17.41 -5.51 -4.44
CA VAL A 96 16.86 -5.96 -3.15
C VAL A 96 17.45 -7.31 -2.81
N VAL A 97 18.00 -7.46 -1.61
CA VAL A 97 18.44 -8.75 -1.08
C VAL A 97 17.65 -9.12 0.16
N GLU A 98 17.26 -10.39 0.24
CA GLU A 98 16.59 -10.96 1.40
C GLU A 98 17.57 -11.83 2.19
N ALA A 99 17.57 -11.68 3.51
CA ALA A 99 18.27 -12.57 4.42
C ALA A 99 17.24 -13.20 5.37
N ALA A 100 17.33 -14.53 5.52
CA ALA A 100 16.58 -15.22 6.56
C ALA A 100 17.10 -14.77 7.92
N LEU A 101 16.19 -14.50 8.86
CA LEU A 101 16.55 -14.35 10.26
C LEU A 101 16.34 -15.70 10.97
N ASP A 102 17.35 -16.11 11.74
CA ASP A 102 17.27 -17.30 12.59
C ASP A 102 16.37 -17.11 13.82
N HIS A 103 15.86 -15.89 14.03
CA HIS A 103 15.03 -15.52 15.16
C HIS A 103 13.99 -14.47 14.76
N ALA A 104 12.89 -14.41 15.51
CA ALA A 104 11.89 -13.36 15.32
C ALA A 104 12.56 -11.99 15.52
N PRO A 105 12.38 -11.03 14.60
CA PRO A 105 12.92 -9.70 14.74
C PRO A 105 12.36 -9.04 16.01
N THR A 106 13.21 -8.39 16.77
CA THR A 106 12.80 -7.60 17.96
C THR A 106 12.10 -6.29 17.59
N VAL A 107 12.11 -5.94 16.30
CA VAL A 107 11.34 -4.84 15.73
C VAL A 107 10.12 -5.44 15.05
N GLU A 108 8.92 -5.08 15.52
CA GLU A 108 7.71 -5.33 14.76
C GLU A 108 7.80 -4.54 13.45
N TYR A 109 8.05 -5.26 12.36
CA TYR A 109 7.89 -4.74 11.01
C TYR A 109 6.40 -4.58 10.73
N GLY A 110 5.81 -3.55 11.32
CA GLY A 110 4.44 -3.15 11.05
C GLY A 110 4.34 -2.45 9.69
N ALA A 111 3.24 -2.65 9.01
CA ALA A 111 2.76 -1.76 7.98
C ALA A 111 2.62 -0.36 8.60
N THR A 112 3.64 0.50 8.51
CA THR A 112 3.51 1.87 9.04
C THR A 112 2.40 2.57 8.25
N ALA A 113 1.22 2.66 8.85
CA ALA A 113 0.10 3.35 8.24
C ALA A 113 0.55 4.76 7.86
N TYR A 114 0.23 5.17 6.64
CA TYR A 114 0.57 6.51 6.16
C TYR A 114 -0.05 7.50 7.13
N GLY A 115 0.68 8.56 7.50
CA GLY A 115 0.25 9.57 8.47
C GLY A 115 -0.94 10.43 8.04
N TYR A 116 -1.74 9.92 7.09
CA TYR A 116 -2.88 10.56 6.50
C TYR A 116 -4.17 10.19 7.23
N VAL A 117 -5.04 11.19 7.36
CA VAL A 117 -6.43 11.01 7.76
C VAL A 117 -7.30 11.34 6.56
N LEU A 118 -8.26 10.48 6.24
CA LEU A 118 -9.20 10.73 5.15
C LEU A 118 -10.58 11.06 5.74
N ARG A 119 -11.10 12.25 5.43
CA ARG A 119 -12.50 12.59 5.70
C ARG A 119 -13.33 12.24 4.48
N ALA A 120 -14.18 11.24 4.60
CA ALA A 120 -15.03 10.74 3.52
C ALA A 120 -16.45 11.30 3.70
N ILE A 121 -16.88 12.13 2.76
CA ILE A 121 -18.15 12.88 2.81
C ILE A 121 -19.12 12.24 1.82
N ALA A 122 -20.26 11.74 2.29
CA ALA A 122 -21.22 11.05 1.42
C ALA A 122 -21.97 12.01 0.47
N ASP A 123 -22.43 13.14 1.02
CA ASP A 123 -23.33 14.09 0.34
C ASP A 123 -22.65 15.45 0.12
N GLY A 124 -21.52 15.45 -0.59
CA GLY A 124 -20.85 16.66 -1.04
C GLY A 124 -21.63 17.39 -2.14
N ALA A 125 -21.18 18.60 -2.49
CA ALA A 125 -21.86 19.44 -3.48
C ALA A 125 -21.97 18.78 -4.87
N SER A 126 -21.04 17.87 -5.16
CA SER A 126 -20.95 17.14 -6.43
C SER A 126 -21.16 15.62 -6.29
N GLY A 127 -21.72 15.18 -5.15
CA GLY A 127 -21.78 13.77 -4.75
C GLY A 127 -20.69 13.44 -3.72
N PRO A 128 -20.30 12.16 -3.58
CA PRO A 128 -19.28 11.79 -2.59
C PRO A 128 -17.93 12.45 -2.84
N GLU A 129 -17.37 13.02 -1.78
CA GLU A 129 -16.11 13.76 -1.78
C GLU A 129 -15.16 13.21 -0.71
N ALA A 130 -13.87 13.47 -0.86
CA ALA A 130 -12.89 13.06 0.13
C ALA A 130 -11.86 14.16 0.38
N VAL A 131 -11.58 14.46 1.66
CA VAL A 131 -10.51 15.36 2.07
C VAL A 131 -9.38 14.55 2.67
N LEU A 132 -8.23 14.53 2.01
CA LEU A 132 -7.02 13.88 2.49
C LEU A 132 -6.20 14.88 3.32
N VAL A 133 -5.86 14.52 4.55
CA VAL A 133 -5.12 15.38 5.49
C VAL A 133 -3.78 14.74 5.85
N ASP A 134 -2.67 15.41 5.57
CA ASP A 134 -1.36 15.06 6.10
C ASP A 134 -1.14 15.72 7.47
N VAL A 135 -1.27 14.92 8.52
CA VAL A 135 -1.16 15.38 9.91
C VAL A 135 0.23 15.91 10.23
N SER A 136 1.28 15.40 9.57
CA SER A 136 2.65 15.82 9.82
C SER A 136 2.99 17.15 9.15
N ALA A 137 2.40 17.41 7.98
CA ALA A 137 2.66 18.60 7.19
C ALA A 137 1.60 19.70 7.37
N GLY A 138 0.46 19.39 8.01
CA GLY A 138 -0.67 20.31 8.13
C GLY A 138 -1.31 20.64 6.77
N LYS A 139 -1.20 19.74 5.79
CA LYS A 139 -1.72 19.91 4.43
C LYS A 139 -3.05 19.19 4.26
N GLU A 140 -3.95 19.77 3.48
CA GLU A 140 -5.22 19.17 3.11
C GLU A 140 -5.41 19.21 1.59
N LEU A 141 -6.03 18.16 1.03
CA LEU A 141 -6.37 18.07 -0.38
C LEU A 141 -7.81 17.57 -0.55
N LEU A 142 -8.66 18.39 -1.18
CA LEU A 142 -10.02 18.01 -1.56
C LEU A 142 -10.00 17.26 -2.91
N LEU A 143 -10.62 16.08 -2.92
CA LEU A 143 -10.77 15.22 -4.09
C LEU A 143 -12.26 15.00 -4.36
N THR A 144 -12.68 15.36 -5.57
CA THR A 144 -14.08 15.33 -6.01
C THR A 144 -14.26 14.43 -7.24
N GLY A 145 -15.50 14.29 -7.72
CA GLY A 145 -15.86 13.45 -8.86
C GLY A 145 -15.44 11.99 -8.66
N ASN A 146 -15.02 11.31 -9.73
CA ASN A 146 -14.63 9.89 -9.65
C ASN A 146 -13.50 9.61 -8.65
N LYS A 147 -12.60 10.57 -8.40
CA LYS A 147 -11.52 10.44 -7.41
C LYS A 147 -12.09 10.46 -5.99
N GLY A 148 -12.99 11.41 -5.71
CA GLY A 148 -13.72 11.49 -4.45
C GLY A 148 -14.54 10.23 -4.18
N VAL A 149 -15.33 9.78 -5.17
CA VAL A 149 -16.13 8.55 -5.06
C VAL A 149 -15.25 7.32 -4.81
N LEU A 150 -14.14 7.16 -5.53
CA LEU A 150 -13.19 6.07 -5.30
C LEU A 150 -12.72 6.05 -3.84
N LEU A 151 -12.22 7.18 -3.35
CA LEU A 151 -11.69 7.27 -1.99
C LEU A 151 -12.78 7.05 -0.94
N PHE A 152 -13.99 7.57 -1.14
CA PHE A 152 -15.14 7.32 -0.28
C PHE A 152 -15.47 5.82 -0.18
N LEU A 153 -15.50 5.10 -1.32
CA LEU A 153 -15.79 3.67 -1.34
C LEU A 153 -14.75 2.85 -0.57
N LEU A 154 -13.47 3.17 -0.77
CA LEU A 154 -12.38 2.48 -0.07
C LEU A 154 -12.38 2.82 1.43
N ALA A 155 -12.68 4.07 1.79
CA ALA A 155 -12.81 4.52 3.17
C ALA A 155 -13.92 3.74 3.90
N ARG A 156 -15.10 3.62 3.27
CA ARG A 156 -16.22 2.86 3.82
C ARG A 156 -15.89 1.39 4.02
N LYS A 157 -15.17 0.77 3.07
CA LYS A 157 -14.72 -0.62 3.19
C LYS A 157 -13.72 -0.79 4.33
N LEU A 158 -12.75 0.12 4.43
CA LEU A 158 -11.74 0.12 5.49
C LEU A 158 -12.38 0.22 6.89
N VAL A 159 -13.30 1.16 7.08
CA VAL A 159 -14.05 1.32 8.35
C VAL A 159 -14.79 0.03 8.70
N ARG A 160 -15.57 -0.52 7.75
CA ARG A 160 -16.32 -1.76 7.96
C ARG A 160 -15.43 -2.94 8.35
N ASP A 161 -14.27 -3.07 7.71
CA ASP A 161 -13.35 -4.18 7.97
C ASP A 161 -12.68 -4.04 9.33
N ARG A 162 -12.30 -2.81 9.72
CA ARG A 162 -11.78 -2.50 11.05
C ARG A 162 -12.81 -2.78 12.15
N GLU A 163 -14.05 -2.34 11.96
CA GLU A 163 -15.17 -2.65 12.85
C GLU A 163 -15.46 -4.15 12.93
N GLY A 164 -15.23 -4.88 11.83
CA GLY A 164 -15.32 -6.34 11.76
C GLY A 164 -14.12 -7.08 12.38
N GLY A 165 -13.09 -6.37 12.85
CA GLY A 165 -11.90 -6.96 13.45
C GLY A 165 -10.98 -7.68 12.46
N LEU A 166 -11.04 -7.34 11.17
CA LEU A 166 -10.08 -7.87 10.20
C LEU A 166 -8.68 -7.31 10.53
N GLY A 167 -7.65 -8.14 10.35
CA GLY A 167 -6.27 -7.70 10.54
C GLY A 167 -5.79 -6.78 9.40
N GLU A 168 -4.72 -6.02 9.65
CA GLU A 168 -4.14 -5.02 8.72
C GLU A 168 -3.89 -5.56 7.29
N ALA A 169 -3.48 -6.83 7.16
CA ALA A 169 -3.23 -7.46 5.86
C ALA A 169 -4.52 -7.69 5.04
N GLN A 170 -5.66 -7.84 5.71
CA GLN A 170 -6.95 -8.23 5.13
C GLN A 170 -7.94 -7.08 5.00
N GLU A 171 -7.77 -6.01 5.79
CA GLU A 171 -8.69 -4.86 5.78
C GLU A 171 -8.60 -4.02 4.49
N GLY A 172 -9.72 -3.36 4.17
CA GLY A 172 -9.79 -2.26 3.20
C GLY A 172 -9.76 -2.69 1.73
N TRP A 173 -9.58 -3.98 1.44
CA TRP A 173 -9.55 -4.49 0.06
C TRP A 173 -10.93 -4.44 -0.59
N CYS A 174 -11.06 -3.64 -1.64
CA CYS A 174 -12.15 -3.71 -2.59
C CYS A 174 -11.70 -4.46 -3.85
N SER A 175 -12.57 -5.30 -4.40
CA SER A 175 -12.32 -5.92 -5.70
C SER A 175 -12.41 -4.88 -6.82
N THR A 176 -11.69 -5.12 -7.93
CA THR A 176 -11.78 -4.26 -9.12
C THR A 176 -13.23 -4.05 -9.57
N ASP A 177 -14.05 -5.10 -9.54
CA ASP A 177 -15.43 -5.06 -10.02
C ASP A 177 -16.34 -4.24 -9.09
N GLU A 178 -16.17 -4.36 -7.76
CA GLU A 178 -16.88 -3.52 -6.79
C GLU A 178 -16.55 -2.05 -6.99
N VAL A 179 -15.27 -1.72 -7.20
CA VAL A 179 -14.85 -0.34 -7.43
C VAL A 179 -15.37 0.19 -8.77
N VAL A 180 -15.26 -0.61 -9.84
CA VAL A 180 -15.77 -0.19 -11.16
C VAL A 180 -17.27 0.08 -11.09
N THR A 181 -18.02 -0.82 -10.44
CA THR A 181 -19.46 -0.66 -10.28
C THR A 181 -19.81 0.52 -9.39
N GLY A 182 -19.04 0.75 -8.31
CA GLY A 182 -19.27 1.83 -7.36
C GLY A 182 -18.97 3.21 -7.94
N VAL A 183 -17.94 3.35 -8.78
CA VAL A 183 -17.54 4.65 -9.35
C VAL A 183 -18.34 4.99 -10.61
N TRP A 184 -18.61 4.03 -11.49
CA TRP A 184 -19.24 4.28 -12.80
C TRP A 184 -20.64 3.66 -12.98
N GLY A 185 -21.14 2.91 -12.00
CA GLY A 185 -22.44 2.25 -12.07
C GLY A 185 -22.42 0.88 -12.75
N ARG A 186 -23.60 0.25 -12.81
CA ARG A 186 -23.80 -1.10 -13.38
C ARG A 186 -23.61 -1.08 -14.90
N GLY A 187 -22.84 -2.03 -15.44
CA GLY A 187 -22.64 -2.21 -16.88
C GLY A 187 -21.48 -1.40 -17.48
N ALA A 188 -20.76 -0.62 -16.66
CA ALA A 188 -19.52 0.02 -17.08
C ALA A 188 -18.46 -1.05 -17.42
N LYS A 189 -17.84 -0.95 -18.59
CA LYS A 189 -16.70 -1.81 -18.95
C LYS A 189 -15.37 -1.20 -18.51
N ALA A 190 -14.49 -2.12 -18.11
CA ALA A 190 -13.02 -2.07 -18.13
C ALA A 190 -12.28 -1.71 -16.83
N ALA A 191 -11.48 -2.69 -16.36
CA ALA A 191 -10.35 -2.50 -15.46
C ALA A 191 -9.36 -1.41 -15.93
N ASN A 192 -9.31 -1.13 -17.25
CA ASN A 192 -8.49 -0.05 -17.80
C ASN A 192 -8.90 1.32 -17.28
N HIS A 193 -10.19 1.58 -17.06
CA HIS A 193 -10.66 2.85 -16.49
C HIS A 193 -10.20 3.00 -15.04
N LEU A 194 -10.21 1.91 -14.26
CA LEU A 194 -9.67 1.92 -12.91
C LEU A 194 -8.16 2.19 -12.91
N ASN A 195 -7.39 1.52 -13.77
CA ASN A 195 -5.95 1.75 -13.87
C ASN A 195 -5.64 3.22 -14.21
N VAL A 196 -6.35 3.80 -15.18
CA VAL A 196 -6.19 5.21 -15.56
C VAL A 196 -6.60 6.16 -14.43
N LEU A 197 -7.71 5.88 -13.74
CA LEU A 197 -8.16 6.69 -12.60
C LEU A 197 -7.12 6.67 -11.47
N VAL A 198 -6.61 5.48 -11.12
CA VAL A 198 -5.57 5.30 -10.08
C VAL A 198 -4.30 6.05 -10.48
N HIS A 199 -3.84 5.88 -11.72
CA HIS A 199 -2.65 6.58 -12.20
C HIS A 199 -2.79 8.10 -12.10
N ARG A 200 -3.88 8.69 -12.63
CA ARG A 200 -4.15 10.13 -12.54
C ARG A 200 -4.38 10.65 -11.12
N LEU A 201 -4.87 9.80 -10.23
CA LEU A 201 -4.98 10.14 -8.81
C LEU A 201 -3.59 10.18 -8.18
N ARG A 202 -2.75 9.17 -8.43
CA ARG A 202 -1.37 9.14 -7.95
C ARG A 202 -0.51 10.29 -8.48
N GLU A 203 -0.64 10.66 -9.75
CA GLU A 203 0.00 11.84 -10.32
C GLU A 203 -0.40 13.12 -9.58
N GLN A 204 -1.71 13.33 -9.39
CA GLN A 204 -2.21 14.50 -8.65
C GLN A 204 -1.66 14.52 -7.21
N LEU A 205 -1.78 13.39 -6.49
CA LEU A 205 -1.27 13.26 -5.13
C LEU A 205 0.21 13.62 -5.05
N SER A 206 1.01 13.13 -6.00
CA SER A 206 2.45 13.41 -6.04
C SER A 206 2.73 14.90 -6.31
N ALA A 207 1.97 15.52 -7.22
CA ALA A 207 2.07 16.95 -7.52
C ALA A 207 1.71 17.83 -6.31
N ASP A 208 0.74 17.39 -5.50
CA ASP A 208 0.32 18.06 -4.26
C ASP A 208 1.22 17.71 -3.05
N GLY A 209 2.25 16.88 -3.25
CA GLY A 209 3.24 16.51 -2.23
C GLY A 209 2.79 15.42 -1.26
N PHE A 210 1.78 14.64 -1.63
CA PHE A 210 1.35 13.43 -0.92
C PHE A 210 2.07 12.20 -1.48
N ASP A 211 2.23 11.17 -0.64
CA ASP A 211 2.75 9.88 -1.08
C ASP A 211 1.65 9.07 -1.76
N PRO A 212 1.72 8.83 -3.08
CA PRO A 212 0.64 8.17 -3.82
C PRO A 212 0.41 6.70 -3.43
N TRP A 213 1.35 6.08 -2.71
CA TRP A 213 1.33 4.66 -2.40
C TRP A 213 0.39 4.31 -1.24
N PHE A 214 -0.19 5.30 -0.55
CA PHE A 214 -1.29 5.01 0.37
C PHE A 214 -2.47 4.36 -0.35
N LEU A 215 -2.59 4.59 -1.66
CA LEU A 215 -3.51 3.89 -2.53
C LEU A 215 -2.82 2.63 -3.08
N GLU A 216 -2.96 1.53 -2.33
CA GLU A 216 -2.36 0.26 -2.70
C GLU A 216 -3.22 -0.46 -3.74
N LYS A 217 -2.59 -0.91 -4.82
CA LYS A 217 -3.24 -1.65 -5.89
C LYS A 217 -2.46 -2.93 -6.18
N ARG A 218 -3.19 -4.04 -6.33
CA ARG A 218 -2.66 -5.32 -6.80
C ARG A 218 -3.55 -5.92 -7.89
N ARG A 219 -3.22 -7.13 -8.34
CA ARG A 219 -4.11 -7.89 -9.23
C ARG A 219 -5.46 -8.14 -8.53
N GLY A 220 -6.53 -7.62 -9.12
CA GLY A 220 -7.90 -7.88 -8.69
C GLY A 220 -8.41 -7.03 -7.52
N GLY A 221 -7.59 -6.16 -6.92
CA GLY A 221 -8.06 -5.33 -5.82
C GLY A 221 -7.24 -4.07 -5.55
N ILE A 222 -7.85 -3.18 -4.78
CA ILE A 222 -7.32 -1.88 -4.38
C ILE A 222 -7.77 -1.56 -2.95
N ARG A 223 -6.94 -0.88 -2.17
CA ARG A 223 -7.26 -0.44 -0.81
C ARG A 223 -6.59 0.87 -0.44
N LEU A 224 -7.02 1.43 0.69
CA LEU A 224 -6.31 2.51 1.37
C LEU A 224 -5.41 1.95 2.47
N ARG A 225 -4.22 2.54 2.59
CA ARG A 225 -3.30 2.38 3.70
C ARG A 225 -3.13 3.71 4.39
N ILE A 226 -4.04 4.04 5.29
CA ILE A 226 -4.05 5.34 5.98
C ILE A 226 -4.23 5.12 7.47
N ARG A 227 -3.79 6.09 8.25
CA ARG A 227 -3.90 6.05 9.71
C ARG A 227 -5.36 5.94 10.12
N ASP A 228 -6.20 6.84 9.63
CA ASP A 228 -7.58 6.92 10.09
C ASP A 228 -8.56 7.42 9.02
N VAL A 229 -9.83 7.10 9.21
CA VAL A 229 -10.96 7.52 8.39
C VAL A 229 -12.02 8.18 9.26
N VAL A 230 -12.46 9.35 8.85
CA VAL A 230 -13.63 10.02 9.43
C VAL A 230 -14.75 9.99 8.40
N MET A 231 -15.85 9.30 8.71
CA MET A 231 -17.05 9.30 7.89
C MET A 231 -17.92 10.51 8.25
N ALA A 232 -18.37 11.27 7.25
CA ALA A 232 -19.20 12.47 7.40
C ALA A 232 -20.40 12.43 6.46
#